data_AF-A0A1I4X7C3-F1
#
_entry.id   AF-A0A1I4X7C3-F1
#
_cell.length_a   1.000
_cell.length_b   1.000
_cell.length_c   1.000
_cell.angle_alpha   90.00
_cell.angle_beta   90.00
_cell.angle_gamma   90.00
#
_symmetry.space_group_name_H-M   'P 1'
#
loop_
_entity.id
_entity.type
_entity.pdbx_description
1 polymer ?
#
loop_
_entity_poly.entity_id
_entity_poly.type
_entity_poly.pdbx_seq_one_letter_code
_entity_poly.pdbx_strand_id
1 'polypeptide(L)'
;MAKYHAACATDSLGDMVDPGTRRPFLVTAFAAGRGRVQGTDLYACGSNFARSVVHAGVLADGATGIVEVAATPERQRGGFLGSPRHGVSSENYTRSAYACAIRLLECISDAQ
;
A
#
# COMPACT_ATOMS: atom_id res chain seq x y z
N MET A 1 -15.70 -9.87 10.15
CA MET A 1 -14.34 -9.68 10.71
C MET A 1 -13.43 -10.92 10.66
N ALA A 2 -13.93 -12.17 10.78
CA ALA A 2 -13.06 -13.38 10.87
C ALA A 2 -12.61 -14.02 9.53
N LYS A 3 -12.88 -13.42 8.35
CA LYS A 3 -12.69 -14.12 7.06
C LYS A 3 -11.25 -14.10 6.52
N TYR A 4 -10.41 -13.16 6.96
CA TYR A 4 -9.11 -12.90 6.31
C TYR A 4 -7.86 -13.04 7.19
N HIS A 5 -7.96 -13.36 8.50
CA HIS A 5 -6.80 -13.34 9.42
C HIS A 5 -5.92 -12.08 9.23
N ALA A 6 -6.56 -10.92 9.04
CA ALA A 6 -5.85 -9.68 8.76
C ALA A 6 -5.01 -9.27 9.97
N ALA A 7 -3.73 -9.03 9.77
CA ALA A 7 -2.85 -8.50 10.81
C ALA A 7 -2.98 -6.97 10.91
N CYS A 8 -2.56 -6.41 12.03
CA CYS A 8 -2.35 -4.97 12.12
C CYS A 8 -1.24 -4.56 11.16
N ALA A 9 -1.50 -3.53 10.36
CA ALA A 9 -0.49 -2.98 9.48
C ALA A 9 0.58 -2.23 10.25
N THR A 10 1.81 -2.26 9.74
CA THR A 10 2.86 -1.31 10.11
C THR A 10 2.85 -0.12 9.14
N ASP A 11 3.73 0.86 9.37
CA ASP A 11 3.79 2.06 8.55
C ASP A 11 4.28 1.78 7.12
N SER A 12 5.12 0.75 6.91
CA SER A 12 5.80 0.48 5.63
C SER A 12 5.42 -0.87 5.01
N LEU A 13 5.22 -0.90 3.68
CA LEU A 13 4.79 -2.09 2.93
C LEU A 13 5.73 -3.31 3.11
N GLY A 14 7.03 -3.09 3.14
CA GLY A 14 8.05 -4.15 3.17
C GLY A 14 8.21 -4.85 4.51
N ASP A 15 7.75 -4.24 5.60
CA ASP A 15 7.77 -4.87 6.93
C ASP A 15 6.59 -5.84 7.10
N MET A 16 5.62 -5.79 6.20
CA MET A 16 4.39 -6.57 6.27
C MET A 16 4.42 -7.86 5.44
N VAL A 17 5.23 -7.89 4.37
CA VAL A 17 5.24 -9.00 3.40
C VAL A 17 6.64 -9.44 3.03
N ASP A 18 6.86 -10.75 3.06
CA ASP A 18 8.08 -11.35 2.52
C ASP A 18 8.05 -11.37 0.98
N PRO A 19 9.20 -11.34 0.30
CA PRO A 19 9.26 -11.40 -1.16
C PRO A 19 8.53 -12.61 -1.74
N GLY A 20 7.70 -12.38 -2.76
CA GLY A 20 6.89 -13.42 -3.40
C GLY A 20 5.65 -13.85 -2.59
N THR A 21 5.36 -13.19 -1.47
CA THR A 21 4.18 -13.49 -0.65
C THR A 21 3.13 -12.39 -0.75
N ARG A 22 1.90 -12.73 -0.31
CA ARG A 22 0.79 -11.79 -0.19
C ARG A 22 0.04 -12.00 1.12
N ARG A 23 -0.33 -10.91 1.77
CA ARG A 23 -0.96 -10.92 3.10
C ARG A 23 -2.02 -9.82 3.19
N PRO A 24 -3.18 -10.10 3.81
CA PRO A 24 -4.20 -9.09 4.08
C PRO A 24 -3.93 -8.32 5.38
N PHE A 25 -4.24 -7.03 5.37
CA PHE A 25 -4.11 -6.14 6.52
C PHE A 25 -5.34 -5.25 6.65
N LEU A 26 -5.75 -5.00 7.90
CA LEU A 26 -6.74 -3.97 8.19
C LEU A 26 -6.04 -2.60 8.16
N VAL A 27 -6.64 -1.65 7.45
CA VAL A 27 -6.10 -0.29 7.34
C VAL A 27 -7.21 0.75 7.30
N THR A 28 -7.00 1.84 8.01
CA THR A 28 -7.69 3.11 7.74
C THR A 28 -6.77 3.95 6.87
N ALA A 29 -7.23 4.29 5.66
CA ALA A 29 -6.43 4.98 4.67
C ALA A 29 -6.40 6.49 4.97
N PHE A 30 -5.24 7.14 4.76
CA PHE A 30 -5.09 8.57 4.98
C PHE A 30 -4.18 9.22 3.92
N ALA A 31 -4.65 10.31 3.31
CA ALA A 31 -3.90 11.07 2.31
C ALA A 31 -2.82 11.96 2.95
N ALA A 32 -3.13 12.52 4.12
CA ALA A 32 -2.23 13.35 4.91
C ALA A 32 -1.30 12.50 5.80
N GLY A 33 -0.21 13.10 6.28
CA GLY A 33 0.69 12.45 7.25
C GLY A 33 2.14 12.35 6.77
N ARG A 34 2.94 11.65 7.57
CA ARG A 34 4.38 11.42 7.30
C ARG A 34 4.58 10.16 6.46
N GLY A 35 5.77 10.02 5.88
CA GLY A 35 6.14 8.87 5.07
C GLY A 35 5.95 9.10 3.57
N ARG A 36 6.88 8.59 2.78
CA ARG A 36 6.90 8.76 1.32
C ARG A 36 6.04 7.69 0.66
N VAL A 37 5.45 8.03 -0.48
CA VAL A 37 4.89 7.05 -1.42
C VAL A 37 5.79 7.08 -2.63
N GLN A 38 6.30 5.94 -3.06
CA GLN A 38 7.32 5.86 -4.10
C GLN A 38 6.86 4.90 -5.18
N GLY A 39 6.62 5.41 -6.38
CA GLY A 39 6.06 4.63 -7.48
C GLY A 39 4.55 4.75 -7.64
N THR A 40 4.07 4.15 -8.72
CA THR A 40 2.69 4.19 -9.20
C THR A 40 2.30 2.81 -9.68
N ASP A 41 1.15 2.30 -9.24
CA ASP A 41 0.64 0.93 -9.44
C ASP A 41 1.50 -0.16 -8.79
N LEU A 42 2.82 -0.06 -8.91
CA LEU A 42 3.81 -0.76 -8.12
C LEU A 42 4.55 0.26 -7.25
N TYR A 43 4.63 -0.04 -5.96
CA TYR A 43 5.28 0.81 -4.98
C TYR A 43 6.62 0.23 -4.54
N ALA A 44 7.59 1.09 -4.26
CA ALA A 44 8.75 0.66 -3.49
C ALA A 44 8.27 0.20 -2.12
N CYS A 45 8.79 -0.93 -1.62
CA CYS A 45 8.28 -1.51 -0.38
C CYS A 45 8.58 -0.65 0.87
N GLY A 46 9.44 0.37 0.76
CA GLY A 46 9.58 1.40 1.81
C GLY A 46 8.42 2.40 1.89
N SER A 47 7.45 2.36 0.96
CA SER A 47 6.35 3.32 0.90
C SER A 47 5.41 3.19 2.10
N ASN A 48 4.83 4.32 2.51
CA ASN A 48 3.84 4.34 3.58
C ASN A 48 2.55 3.66 3.14
N PHE A 49 2.05 2.71 3.93
CA PHE A 49 0.93 1.87 3.52
C PHE A 49 -0.38 2.64 3.35
N ALA A 50 -0.84 3.36 4.40
CA ALA A 50 -2.12 4.07 4.37
C ALA A 50 -2.18 5.12 3.25
N ARG A 51 -1.07 5.84 3.02
CA ARG A 51 -0.96 6.80 1.90
C ARG A 51 -0.92 6.12 0.54
N SER A 52 -0.25 4.97 0.43
CA SER A 52 -0.22 4.19 -0.83
C SER A 52 -1.59 3.64 -1.18
N VAL A 53 -2.39 3.26 -0.18
CA VAL A 53 -3.79 2.82 -0.36
C VAL A 53 -4.65 3.93 -0.96
N VAL A 54 -4.55 5.16 -0.43
CA VAL A 54 -5.25 6.32 -1.01
C VAL A 54 -4.72 6.63 -2.40
N HIS A 55 -3.39 6.71 -2.58
CA HIS A 55 -2.77 6.98 -3.89
C HIS A 55 -3.24 5.98 -4.96
N ALA A 56 -3.31 4.69 -4.62
CA ALA A 56 -3.80 3.63 -5.50
C ALA A 56 -5.30 3.75 -5.81
N GLY A 57 -6.07 4.52 -5.05
CA GLY A 57 -7.52 4.58 -5.13
C GLY A 57 -8.21 3.33 -4.58
N VAL A 58 -7.50 2.55 -3.76
CA VAL A 58 -8.00 1.31 -3.15
C VAL A 58 -9.02 1.62 -2.06
N LEU A 59 -8.82 2.70 -1.31
CA LEU A 59 -9.79 3.29 -0.37
C LEU A 59 -9.74 4.81 -0.50
N ALA A 60 -10.88 5.45 -0.24
CA ALA A 60 -10.94 6.91 -0.09
C ALA A 60 -10.19 7.36 1.18
N ASP A 61 -9.82 8.64 1.24
CA ASP A 61 -9.25 9.24 2.44
C ASP A 61 -10.20 9.09 3.64
N GLY A 62 -9.70 8.56 4.75
CA GLY A 62 -10.47 8.24 5.95
C GLY A 62 -11.23 6.90 5.93
N ALA A 63 -11.33 6.21 4.79
CA ALA A 63 -12.05 4.93 4.71
C ALA A 63 -11.23 3.78 5.30
N THR A 64 -11.93 2.76 5.83
CA THR A 64 -11.32 1.58 6.45
C THR A 64 -11.66 0.32 5.66
N GLY A 65 -10.69 -0.57 5.49
CA GLY A 65 -10.89 -1.83 4.77
C GLY A 65 -9.78 -2.84 5.00
N ILE A 66 -10.01 -4.05 4.48
CA ILE A 66 -9.01 -5.11 4.40
C ILE A 66 -8.36 -5.01 3.03
N VAL A 67 -7.06 -4.79 3.05
CA VAL A 67 -6.24 -4.59 1.86
C VAL A 67 -5.16 -5.66 1.80
N GLU A 68 -5.08 -6.34 0.66
CA GLU A 68 -4.01 -7.28 0.36
C GLU A 68 -2.77 -6.52 -0.13
N VAL A 69 -1.64 -6.77 0.52
CA VAL A 69 -0.33 -6.34 0.07
C VAL A 69 0.37 -7.56 -0.52
N ALA A 70 0.97 -7.41 -1.70
CA ALA A 70 1.73 -8.45 -2.37
C ALA A 70 3.12 -7.95 -2.73
N ALA A 71 4.17 -8.65 -2.30
CA ALA A 71 5.54 -8.37 -2.73
C ALA A 71 5.87 -9.20 -3.97
N THR A 72 6.47 -8.58 -4.98
CA THR A 72 6.91 -9.29 -6.17
C THR A 72 7.99 -10.33 -5.83
N PRO A 73 7.97 -11.52 -6.47
CA PRO A 73 8.99 -12.55 -6.23
C PRO A 73 10.33 -12.16 -6.86
N GLU A 74 10.29 -11.42 -7.96
CA GLU A 74 11.46 -10.95 -8.69
C GLU A 74 12.04 -9.68 -8.06
N ARG A 75 13.38 -9.57 -8.11
CA ARG A 75 14.05 -8.37 -7.64
C ARG A 75 13.78 -7.22 -8.59
N GLN A 76 13.00 -6.24 -8.13
CA GLN A 76 12.66 -5.07 -8.92
C GLN A 76 13.60 -3.92 -8.57
N ARG A 77 14.78 -3.90 -9.20
CA ARG A 77 15.79 -2.85 -9.01
C ARG A 77 15.41 -1.60 -9.79
N GLY A 78 14.58 -0.75 -9.17
CA GLY A 78 14.29 0.60 -9.63
C GLY A 78 13.20 0.69 -10.71
N GLY A 79 12.99 1.92 -11.23
CA GLY A 79 11.95 2.21 -12.22
C GLY A 79 10.60 2.62 -11.62
N PHE A 80 10.56 2.97 -10.33
CA PHE A 80 9.33 3.46 -9.68
C PHE A 80 9.09 4.91 -10.10
N LEU A 81 8.15 5.14 -11.01
CA LEU A 81 7.75 6.48 -11.42
C LEU A 81 6.65 7.00 -10.50
N GLY A 82 6.87 8.18 -9.92
CA GLY A 82 5.90 8.89 -9.13
C GLY A 82 4.86 9.60 -10.00
N SER A 83 3.67 9.77 -9.45
CA SER A 83 2.56 10.51 -10.05
C SER A 83 1.65 11.10 -8.96
N PRO A 84 0.87 12.15 -9.28
CA PRO A 84 -0.23 12.58 -8.43
C PRO A 84 -1.47 11.73 -8.71
N ARG A 85 -2.05 11.10 -7.68
CA ARG A 85 -3.32 10.37 -7.75
C ARG A 85 -4.12 10.49 -6.45
N HIS A 86 -5.44 10.69 -6.57
CA HIS A 86 -6.39 10.65 -5.45
C HIS A 86 -5.99 11.53 -4.23
N GLY A 87 -5.40 12.70 -4.48
CA GLY A 87 -4.98 13.63 -3.41
C GLY A 87 -3.63 13.31 -2.76
N VAL A 88 -2.91 12.28 -3.23
CA VAL A 88 -1.55 11.93 -2.80
C VAL A 88 -0.60 12.04 -3.98
N SER A 89 0.55 12.68 -3.79
CA SER A 89 1.65 12.65 -4.75
C SER A 89 2.67 11.59 -4.33
N SER A 90 3.01 10.69 -5.25
CA SER A 90 4.13 9.77 -5.11
C SER A 90 5.39 10.32 -5.77
N GLU A 91 6.54 9.82 -5.33
CA GLU A 91 7.86 10.23 -5.77
C GLU A 91 8.49 9.18 -6.67
N ASN A 92 9.41 9.62 -7.54
CA ASN A 92 10.29 8.71 -8.25
C ASN A 92 11.22 8.01 -7.26
N TYR A 93 11.49 6.73 -7.48
CA TYR A 93 12.47 5.99 -6.69
C TYR A 93 13.16 4.90 -7.50
N THR A 94 14.43 4.65 -7.17
CA THR A 94 15.29 3.78 -7.99
C THR A 94 15.83 2.57 -7.22
N ARG A 95 15.60 2.49 -5.91
CA ARG A 95 16.26 1.48 -5.07
C ARG A 95 15.32 0.79 -4.10
N SER A 96 14.53 -0.15 -4.61
CA SER A 96 13.87 -1.16 -3.80
C SER A 96 14.41 -2.54 -4.15
N ALA A 97 14.39 -3.48 -3.20
CA ALA A 97 14.78 -4.86 -3.48
C ALA A 97 13.69 -5.61 -4.25
N TYR A 98 12.43 -5.27 -3.98
CA TYR A 98 11.20 -5.83 -4.55
C TYR A 98 10.16 -4.70 -4.69
N ALA A 99 9.11 -4.92 -5.47
CA ALA A 99 7.96 -4.01 -5.49
C ALA A 99 6.81 -4.56 -4.68
N CYS A 100 5.95 -3.67 -4.22
CA CYS A 100 4.77 -3.99 -3.47
C CYS A 100 3.54 -3.49 -4.24
N ALA A 101 2.58 -4.41 -4.47
CA ALA A 101 1.28 -4.12 -5.07
C ALA A 101 0.20 -4.18 -3.98
N ILE A 102 -0.87 -3.41 -4.19
CA ILE A 102 -1.93 -3.22 -3.20
C ILE A 102 -3.29 -3.45 -3.87
N ARG A 103 -4.18 -4.21 -3.22
CA ARG A 103 -5.54 -4.47 -3.73
C ARG A 103 -6.56 -4.54 -2.59
N LEU A 104 -7.76 -3.99 -2.81
CA LEU A 104 -8.87 -4.12 -1.85
C LEU A 104 -9.40 -5.56 -1.82
N LEU A 105 -9.61 -6.10 -0.61
CA LEU A 105 -10.35 -7.34 -0.38
C LEU A 105 -11.77 -7.06 0.10
N GLU A 106 -11.90 -6.16 1.06
CA GLU A 106 -13.18 -5.83 1.70
C GLU A 106 -13.15 -4.38 2.16
N CYS A 107 -14.19 -3.60 1.84
CA CYS A 107 -14.40 -2.30 2.47
C CYS A 107 -15.16 -2.53 3.79
N ILE A 108 -14.69 -1.93 4.89
CA ILE A 108 -15.25 -2.11 6.23
C ILE A 108 -16.02 -0.87 6.69
N SER A 109 -15.66 0.33 6.24
CA SER A 109 -16.36 1.55 6.67
C SER A 109 -17.83 1.51 6.24
N ASP A 110 -18.70 1.50 7.25
CA ASP A 110 -20.08 1.99 7.19
C ASP A 110 -20.05 3.50 6.85
N ALA A 111 -20.82 3.92 5.86
CA ALA A 111 -21.05 5.34 5.61
C ALA A 111 -21.74 5.96 6.84
N GLN A 112 -21.15 7.04 7.36
CA GLN A 112 -21.94 8.15 7.92
C GLN A 112 -22.38 9.04 6.76
#